data_AF-A0A416WSC4-F1
#
_entry.id   AF-A0A416WSC4-F1
#
_cell.length_a   1.000
_cell.length_b   1.000
_cell.length_c   1.000
_cell.angle_alpha   90.00
_cell.angle_beta   90.00
_cell.angle_gamma   90.00
#
_symmetry.space_group_name_H-M   'P 1'
#
loop_
_entity.id
_entity.type
_entity.pdbx_description
1 polymer ?
#
loop_
_entity_poly.entity_id
_entity_poly.type
_entity_poly.pdbx_seq_one_letter_code
_entity_poly.pdbx_strand_id
1 'polypeptide(L)'
;MDRSYRLKMEDKLNTNTLTKEYILNCIAKHEKKINDLAYKEKQYKASNYNNHKLELDKLIEYRQPFIDILMKEYRMSLEDIKIALQDVKDKNIPTNAVCDQVRGIITNGCYFLE
;
A
#
# COMPACT_ATOMS: atom_id res chain seq x y z
N MET A 1 -0.83 -15.34 1.10
CA MET A 1 -1.95 -15.36 0.14
C MET A 1 -2.55 -16.73 0.00
N ASP A 2 -3.88 -16.78 -0.01
CA ASP A 2 -4.61 -17.96 -0.50
C ASP A 2 -4.14 -18.28 -1.93
N ARG A 3 -3.94 -19.56 -2.26
CA ARG A 3 -3.35 -19.96 -3.54
C ARG A 3 -4.23 -19.56 -4.73
N SER A 4 -5.54 -19.72 -4.61
CA SER A 4 -6.49 -19.34 -5.67
C SER A 4 -6.52 -17.83 -5.85
N TYR A 5 -6.52 -17.09 -4.74
CA TYR A 5 -6.44 -15.63 -4.78
C TYR A 5 -5.14 -15.12 -5.40
N ARG A 6 -3.99 -15.72 -5.01
CA ARG A 6 -2.67 -15.36 -5.54
C ARG A 6 -2.62 -15.51 -7.05
N LEU A 7 -3.06 -16.65 -7.58
CA LEU A 7 -3.03 -16.93 -9.01
C LEU A 7 -3.90 -15.95 -9.80
N LYS A 8 -5.08 -15.59 -9.27
CA LYS A 8 -5.94 -14.58 -9.90
C LYS A 8 -5.28 -13.20 -9.93
N MET A 9 -4.60 -12.80 -8.86
CA MET A 9 -3.92 -11.50 -8.81
C MET A 9 -2.65 -11.46 -9.66
N GLU A 10 -1.93 -12.58 -9.78
CA GLU A 10 -0.80 -12.71 -10.70
C GLU A 10 -1.22 -12.58 -12.17
N ASP A 11 -2.35 -13.17 -12.54
CA ASP A 11 -2.91 -13.04 -13.90
C ASP A 11 -3.29 -11.58 -14.22
N LYS A 12 -3.93 -10.90 -13.26
CA LYS A 12 -4.25 -9.47 -13.36
C LYS A 12 -3.00 -8.60 -13.44
N LEU A 13 -1.96 -8.91 -12.67
CA LEU A 13 -0.67 -8.24 -12.77
C LEU A 13 -0.01 -8.39 -14.14
N ASN A 14 -0.08 -9.59 -14.74
CA ASN A 14 0.49 -9.84 -16.07
C ASN A 14 -0.22 -9.04 -17.17
N THR A 15 -1.49 -8.67 -16.96
CA THR A 15 -2.26 -7.83 -17.88
C THR A 15 -2.24 -6.34 -17.48
N ASN A 16 -1.47 -5.97 -16.46
CA ASN A 16 -1.49 -4.65 -15.83
C ASN A 16 -2.89 -4.20 -15.38
N THR A 17 -3.77 -5.14 -15.07
CA THR A 17 -5.10 -4.86 -14.52
C THR A 17 -4.98 -4.66 -13.01
N LEU A 18 -5.32 -3.47 -12.54
CA LEU A 18 -5.34 -3.14 -11.13
C LEU A 18 -6.78 -3.20 -10.62
N THR A 19 -6.96 -3.84 -9.47
CA THR A 19 -8.24 -3.83 -8.75
C THR A 19 -8.10 -3.00 -7.49
N LYS A 20 -9.20 -2.38 -7.06
CA LYS A 20 -9.28 -1.67 -5.78
C LYS A 20 -8.77 -2.54 -4.61
N GLU A 21 -9.22 -3.80 -4.54
CA GLU A 21 -8.83 -4.73 -3.48
C GLU A 21 -7.32 -4.97 -3.46
N TYR A 22 -6.70 -5.11 -4.63
CA TYR A 22 -5.28 -5.42 -4.70
C TYR A 22 -4.40 -4.24 -4.30
N ILE A 23 -4.82 -3.02 -4.65
CA ILE A 23 -4.16 -1.79 -4.22
C ILE A 23 -4.29 -1.64 -2.69
N LEU A 24 -5.47 -1.89 -2.12
CA LEU A 24 -5.68 -1.86 -0.67
C LEU A 24 -4.79 -2.89 0.06
N ASN A 25 -4.66 -4.10 -0.48
CA ASN A 25 -3.76 -5.10 0.09
C ASN A 25 -2.30 -4.66 0.07
N CYS A 26 -1.85 -3.98 -1.00
CA CYS A 26 -0.50 -3.42 -1.07
C CYS A 26 -0.29 -2.30 -0.04
N ILE A 27 -1.30 -1.46 0.19
CA ILE A 27 -1.27 -0.41 1.20
C ILE A 27 -1.16 -0.99 2.62
N ALA A 28 -1.95 -2.02 2.93
CA ALA A 28 -1.96 -2.68 4.23
C ALA A 28 -0.59 -3.29 4.61
N LYS A 29 0.26 -3.62 3.61
CA LYS A 29 1.61 -4.16 3.81
C LYS A 29 2.48 -3.30 4.75
N HIS A 30 2.37 -1.98 4.63
CA HIS A 30 3.23 -1.04 5.35
C HIS A 30 2.54 -0.40 6.56
N GLU A 31 1.26 -0.67 6.78
CA GLU A 31 0.45 -0.01 7.80
C GLU A 31 0.97 -0.25 9.22
N LYS A 32 1.26 -1.51 9.56
CA LYS A 32 1.84 -1.86 10.85
C LYS A 32 3.19 -1.17 11.09
N LYS A 33 4.07 -1.18 10.08
CA LYS A 33 5.41 -0.57 10.17
C LYS A 33 5.32 0.94 10.32
N ILE A 34 4.40 1.59 9.62
CA ILE A 34 4.13 3.04 9.74
C ILE A 34 3.64 3.38 11.15
N ASN A 35 2.69 2.61 11.69
CA ASN A 35 2.18 2.83 13.04
C ASN A 35 3.27 2.66 14.10
N ASP A 36 4.11 1.63 13.96
CA ASP A 36 5.24 1.39 14.87
C ASP A 36 6.28 2.52 14.80
N LEU A 37 6.59 3.01 13.60
CA LEU A 37 7.53 4.11 13.39
C LEU A 37 6.97 5.45 13.90
N ALA A 38 5.70 5.75 13.66
CA ALA A 38 5.05 6.95 14.16
C ALA A 38 4.99 6.97 15.70
N TYR A 39 4.73 5.81 16.32
CA TYR A 39 4.79 5.67 17.78
C TYR A 39 6.20 5.93 18.31
N LYS A 40 7.23 5.32 17.69
CA LYS A 40 8.64 5.53 18.07
C LYS A 40 9.09 6.97 17.84
N GLU A 41 8.72 7.60 16.74
CA GLU A 41 9.01 9.01 16.47
C GLU A 41 8.46 9.90 17.58
N LYS A 42 7.21 9.66 18.02
CA LYS A 42 6.60 10.40 19.14
C LYS A 42 7.33 10.17 20.47
N GLN A 43 7.79 8.95 20.74
CA GLN A 43 8.53 8.62 21.96
C GLN A 43 9.93 9.23 22.00
N TYR A 44 10.65 9.19 20.88
CA TYR A 44 12.06 9.58 20.79
C TYR A 44 12.25 10.98 20.21
N LYS A 45 11.20 11.80 20.15
CA LYS A 45 11.22 13.16 19.57
C LYS A 45 12.27 14.09 20.22
N ALA A 46 12.61 13.84 21.48
CA ALA A 46 13.62 14.61 22.24
C ALA A 46 15.06 14.09 22.04
N SER A 47 15.22 12.85 21.55
CA SER A 47 16.50 12.31 21.15
C SER A 47 16.75 12.81 19.73
N ASN A 48 17.84 13.55 19.48
CA ASN A 48 18.21 14.08 18.15
C ASN A 48 18.48 13.00 17.07
N TYR A 49 17.98 11.77 17.26
CA TYR A 49 18.11 10.60 16.42
C TYR A 49 16.96 10.54 15.39
N ASN A 50 17.11 11.31 14.31
CA ASN A 50 16.07 11.54 13.28
C ASN A 50 15.85 10.37 12.29
N ASN A 51 16.43 9.19 12.52
CA ASN A 51 16.31 8.07 11.58
C ASN A 51 14.88 7.52 11.45
N HIS A 52 14.09 7.54 12.54
CA HIS A 52 12.70 7.08 12.51
C HIS A 52 11.80 7.96 11.64
N LYS A 53 12.02 9.28 11.67
CA LYS A 53 11.29 10.22 10.82
C LYS A 53 11.61 9.98 9.35
N LEU A 54 12.89 9.85 9.00
CA LEU A 54 13.30 9.62 7.62
C LEU A 54 12.77 8.28 7.07
N GLU A 55 12.70 7.24 7.90
CA GLU A 55 12.11 5.96 7.49
C GLU A 55 10.58 6.03 7.36
N LEU A 56 9.92 6.79 8.24
CA LEU A 56 8.48 7.06 8.14
C LEU A 56 8.15 7.82 6.86
N ASP A 57 8.87 8.91 6.57
CA ASP A 57 8.68 9.74 5.37
C ASP A 57 8.83 8.89 4.09
N LYS A 58 9.86 8.03 4.02
CA LYS A 58 10.04 7.09 2.90
C LYS A 58 8.86 6.15 2.70
N LEU A 59 8.26 5.64 3.79
CA LEU A 59 7.11 4.74 3.70
C LEU A 59 5.83 5.48 3.29
N ILE A 60 5.69 6.73 3.71
CA ILE A 60 4.59 7.61 3.27
C ILE A 60 4.72 7.89 1.77
N GLU A 61 5.91 8.31 1.32
CA GLU A 61 6.20 8.53 -0.10
C GLU A 61 6.00 7.27 -0.95
N TYR A 62 6.42 6.11 -0.44
CA TYR A 62 6.21 4.83 -1.11
C TYR A 62 4.72 4.52 -1.31
N ARG A 63 3.86 4.84 -0.32
CA ARG A 63 2.41 4.58 -0.36
C ARG A 63 1.64 5.54 -1.26
N GLN A 64 2.17 6.74 -1.47
CA GLN A 64 1.46 7.82 -2.15
C GLN A 64 0.85 7.41 -3.50
N PRO A 65 1.55 6.68 -4.40
CA PRO A 65 0.97 6.29 -5.70
C PRO A 65 -0.27 5.41 -5.58
N PHE A 66 -0.32 4.52 -4.57
CA PHE A 66 -1.49 3.67 -4.33
C PHE A 66 -2.69 4.51 -3.87
N ILE A 67 -2.46 5.44 -2.93
CA ILE A 67 -3.51 6.32 -2.41
C ILE A 67 -4.03 7.22 -3.53
N ASP A 68 -3.14 7.78 -4.33
CA ASP A 68 -3.49 8.67 -5.44
C ASP A 68 -4.42 7.98 -6.45
N ILE A 69 -4.17 6.71 -6.81
CA ILE A 69 -5.09 5.96 -7.67
C ILE A 69 -6.44 5.73 -7.00
N LEU A 70 -6.46 5.31 -5.73
CA LEU A 70 -7.72 5.06 -5.04
C LEU A 70 -8.59 6.34 -4.97
N MET A 71 -7.95 7.50 -4.77
CA MET A 71 -8.64 8.77 -4.72
C MET A 71 -9.09 9.26 -6.11
N LYS A 72 -8.21 9.22 -7.11
CA LYS A 72 -8.49 9.78 -8.45
C LYS A 72 -9.41 8.89 -9.27
N GLU A 73 -9.10 7.61 -9.32
CA GLU A 73 -9.74 6.67 -10.24
C GLU A 73 -10.93 5.95 -9.60
N TYR A 74 -10.75 5.49 -8.35
CA TYR A 74 -11.80 4.80 -7.61
C TYR A 74 -12.70 5.74 -6.78
N ARG A 75 -12.45 7.06 -6.83
CA ARG A 75 -13.21 8.10 -6.14
C ARG A 75 -13.38 7.87 -4.64
N MET A 76 -12.40 7.22 -4.01
CA MET A 76 -12.41 6.98 -2.57
C MET A 76 -11.92 8.22 -1.81
N SER A 77 -12.57 8.57 -0.71
CA SER A 77 -12.01 9.51 0.25
C SER A 77 -10.91 8.83 1.09
N LEU A 78 -10.09 9.63 1.78
CA LEU A 78 -9.13 9.08 2.74
C LEU A 78 -9.80 8.27 3.86
N GLU A 79 -11.03 8.64 4.24
CA GLU A 79 -11.78 7.91 5.26
C GLU A 79 -12.28 6.56 4.73
N ASP A 80 -12.76 6.51 3.48
CA ASP A 80 -13.15 5.26 2.83
C ASP A 80 -11.95 4.30 2.71
N ILE A 81 -10.77 4.83 2.39
CA ILE A 81 -9.54 4.03 2.32
C ILE A 81 -9.20 3.46 3.70
N LYS A 82 -9.26 4.27 4.77
CA LYS A 82 -9.01 3.77 6.13
C LYS A 82 -9.99 2.69 6.55
N ILE A 83 -11.28 2.88 6.27
CA ILE A 83 -12.31 1.88 6.58
C ILE A 83 -12.01 0.59 5.82
N ALA A 84 -11.74 0.68 4.52
CA ALA A 84 -11.46 -0.49 3.69
C ALA A 84 -10.18 -1.24 4.11
N LEU A 85 -9.19 -0.54 4.66
CA LEU A 85 -7.97 -1.16 5.19
C LEU A 85 -8.23 -2.01 6.44
N GLN A 86 -9.25 -1.69 7.25
CA GLN A 86 -9.63 -2.50 8.42
C GLN A 86 -10.14 -3.90 8.03
N ASP A 87 -10.71 -4.02 6.83
CA ASP A 87 -11.25 -5.29 6.30
C ASP A 87 -10.21 -6.13 5.54
N VAL A 88 -8.99 -5.61 5.35
CA VAL A 88 -7.92 -6.35 4.67
C VAL A 88 -7.50 -7.54 5.52
N LYS A 89 -7.65 -8.73 4.94
CA LYS A 89 -7.23 -9.98 5.59
C LYS A 89 -5.72 -10.11 5.51
N ASP A 90 -5.04 -10.34 6.63
CA ASP A 90 -3.58 -10.58 6.69
C ASP A 90 -3.10 -11.59 5.65
N LYS A 91 -3.89 -12.66 5.44
CA LYS A 91 -3.56 -13.69 4.45
C LYS A 91 -3.49 -13.15 3.03
N ASN A 92 -4.19 -12.08 2.68
CA ASN A 92 -4.22 -11.48 1.33
C ASN A 92 -3.12 -10.44 1.10
N ILE A 93 -2.37 -10.07 2.13
CA ILE A 93 -1.30 -9.08 2.03
C ILE A 93 -0.15 -9.62 1.16
N PRO A 94 0.26 -8.91 0.09
CA PRO A 94 1.34 -9.31 -0.80
C PRO A 94 2.75 -9.21 -0.21
N THR A 95 3.70 -9.75 -0.97
CA THR A 95 5.14 -9.55 -0.73
C THR A 95 5.55 -8.16 -1.19
N ASN A 96 6.68 -7.65 -0.70
CA ASN A 96 7.18 -6.34 -1.13
C ASN A 96 7.44 -6.29 -2.64
N ALA A 97 7.99 -7.36 -3.22
CA ALA A 97 8.25 -7.43 -4.66
C ALA A 97 6.97 -7.24 -5.50
N VAL A 98 5.85 -7.79 -5.03
CA VAL A 98 4.54 -7.60 -5.66
C VAL A 98 4.06 -6.16 -5.49
N CYS A 99 4.18 -5.57 -4.29
CA CYS A 99 3.85 -4.15 -4.09
C CYS A 99 4.71 -3.25 -5.00
N ASP A 100 5.99 -3.54 -5.15
CA ASP A 100 6.93 -2.80 -5.99
C ASP A 100 6.53 -2.88 -7.47
N GLN A 101 6.10 -4.06 -7.93
CA GLN A 101 5.58 -4.26 -9.28
C GLN A 101 4.29 -3.45 -9.51
N VAL A 102 3.32 -3.53 -8.61
CA VAL A 102 2.08 -2.73 -8.69
C VAL A 102 2.42 -1.25 -8.71
N ARG A 103 3.28 -0.79 -7.79
CA ARG A 103 3.72 0.61 -7.74
C ARG A 103 4.36 1.03 -9.05
N GLY A 104 5.22 0.20 -9.64
CA GLY A 104 5.84 0.45 -10.94
C GLY A 104 4.81 0.63 -12.05
N ILE A 105 3.81 -0.26 -12.12
CA ILE A 105 2.70 -0.18 -13.09
C ILE A 105 1.95 1.16 -12.94
N ILE A 106 1.64 1.56 -11.71
CA ILE A 106 0.98 2.84 -11.39
C ILE A 106 1.83 4.03 -11.84
N THR A 107 3.09 4.08 -11.44
CA THR A 107 3.99 5.21 -11.74
C THR A 107 4.28 5.34 -13.22
N ASN A 108 4.26 4.22 -13.95
CA ASN A 108 4.45 4.20 -15.40
C ASN A 108 3.16 4.57 -16.17
N GLY A 109 2.01 4.61 -15.50
CA GLY A 109 0.70 4.93 -16.11
C GLY A 109 0.17 3.87 -17.08
N CYS A 110 0.74 2.67 -17.10
CA CYS A 110 0.39 1.61 -18.05
C CYS A 110 -0.54 0.57 -17.41
N TYR A 111 -1.73 0.97 -16.96
CA TYR A 111 -2.67 0.09 -16.26
C TYR A 111 -4.10 0.14 -16.83
N PHE A 112 -4.83 -0.95 -16.60
CA PHE A 112 -6.27 -1.03 -16.73
C PHE A 112 -6.91 -1.13 -15.35
N LEU A 113 -8.14 -0.65 -15.21
CA LEU A 113 -8.86 -0.66 -13.95
C LEU A 113 -10.05 -1.61 -14.03
N GLU A 114 -10.22 -2.42 -12.98
CA GLU A 114 -11.39 -3.26 -12.73
C GLU A 114 -12.01 -2.92 -11.36
#